data_AF-A0A7C9TK77-F1
#
_entry.id   AF-A0A7C9TK77-F1
#
_cell.length_a   1.000
_cell.length_b   1.000
_cell.length_c   1.000
_cell.angle_alpha   90.00
_cell.angle_beta   90.00
_cell.angle_gamma   90.00
#
_symmetry.space_group_name_H-M   'P 1'
#
loop_
_entity.id
_entity.type
_entity.pdbx_description
1 polymer ?
#
loop_
_entity_poly.entity_id
_entity_poly.type
_entity_poly.pdbx_seq_one_letter_code
_entity_poly.pdbx_strand_id
1 'polypeptide(L)'
;MIDITLQNLQAELIEASLQQPVLLDIWAPWCGPCKSLGPILEKLETEYAGAFRLAKLNSDEQPEIAGQLSQMFGVRSIPFCVMFSQGQPVDGFVGAIPESQIREFLAKHVTGPAEQAAEEAVEEVEAQVAEGADPQDAVDKLAAAVEADPSSDVAWLDYLKVLLGLARTEPARVAQARAAFGQVAARALADSRYAAIEHWLKAAEASLQARPLAELEAAIATNRRDFAARFEKAQCLFMAGQLTEAMDELLEILMRDKAWNEQAARKTYVAILELMTKPAPKPAAEEPGKGKLELTGKAAVAPSDPVLDSYRRKLSMVWNS
;
A
#
# COMPACT_ATOMS: atom_id res chain seq x y z
N MET A 1 -5.01 -17.65 -17.60
CA MET A 1 -6.25 -17.50 -18.39
C MET A 1 -7.31 -18.57 -18.09
N ILE A 2 -8.54 -18.13 -17.79
CA ILE A 2 -9.72 -18.98 -17.61
C ILE A 2 -10.95 -18.33 -18.27
N ASP A 3 -11.83 -19.15 -18.86
CA ASP A 3 -13.13 -18.69 -19.34
C ASP A 3 -14.16 -18.75 -18.21
N ILE A 4 -14.83 -17.64 -17.97
CA ILE A 4 -15.85 -17.49 -16.93
C ILE A 4 -17.19 -17.96 -17.46
N THR A 5 -17.87 -18.76 -16.65
CA THR A 5 -19.24 -19.24 -16.85
C THR A 5 -20.04 -19.03 -15.57
N LEU A 6 -21.37 -19.14 -15.65
CA LEU A 6 -22.23 -19.10 -14.46
C LEU A 6 -21.82 -20.11 -13.37
N GLN A 7 -21.25 -21.25 -13.74
CA GLN A 7 -20.86 -22.29 -12.79
C GLN A 7 -19.58 -21.98 -12.03
N ASN A 8 -18.63 -21.26 -12.64
CA ASN A 8 -17.32 -20.99 -12.04
C ASN A 8 -17.12 -19.53 -11.60
N LEU A 9 -18.04 -18.62 -11.96
CA LEU A 9 -18.00 -17.19 -11.63
C LEU A 9 -17.66 -16.93 -10.16
N GLN A 10 -18.33 -17.66 -9.25
CA GLN A 10 -18.14 -17.48 -7.82
C GLN A 10 -16.70 -17.78 -7.38
N ALA A 11 -16.15 -18.93 -7.78
CA ALA A 11 -14.82 -19.34 -7.36
C ALA A 11 -13.71 -18.57 -8.12
N GLU A 12 -13.85 -18.48 -9.44
CA GLU A 12 -12.75 -18.09 -10.34
C GLU A 12 -12.68 -16.58 -10.61
N LEU A 13 -13.75 -15.84 -10.30
CA LEU A 13 -13.77 -14.38 -10.42
C LEU A 13 -13.94 -13.71 -9.05
N ILE A 14 -15.01 -14.04 -8.32
CA ILE A 14 -15.34 -13.36 -7.07
C ILE A 14 -14.35 -13.76 -5.97
N GLU A 15 -14.26 -15.04 -5.62
CA GLU A 15 -13.37 -15.52 -4.56
C GLU A 15 -11.89 -15.34 -4.93
N ALA A 16 -11.52 -15.62 -6.19
CA ALA A 16 -10.17 -15.34 -6.68
C ALA A 16 -9.77 -13.87 -6.49
N SER A 17 -10.70 -12.93 -6.70
CA SER A 17 -10.44 -11.50 -6.51
C SER A 17 -10.23 -11.05 -5.06
N LEU A 18 -10.54 -11.90 -4.07
CA LEU A 18 -10.19 -11.67 -2.66
C LEU A 18 -8.69 -11.86 -2.41
N GLN A 19 -8.03 -12.69 -3.22
CA GLN A 19 -6.61 -13.02 -3.08
C GLN A 19 -5.74 -12.16 -3.98
N GLN A 20 -6.15 -11.97 -5.24
CA GLN A 20 -5.41 -11.16 -6.22
C GLN A 20 -6.37 -10.51 -7.22
N PRO A 21 -6.10 -9.29 -7.72
CA PRO A 21 -6.96 -8.64 -8.71
C PRO A 21 -7.23 -9.52 -9.95
N VAL A 22 -8.46 -9.52 -10.45
CA VAL A 22 -8.85 -10.26 -11.66
C VAL A 22 -9.38 -9.29 -12.71
N LEU A 23 -8.70 -9.19 -13.85
CA LEU A 23 -9.17 -8.45 -15.01
C LEU A 23 -10.05 -9.35 -15.88
N LEU A 24 -11.34 -9.04 -15.98
CA LEU A 24 -12.29 -9.75 -16.83
C LEU A 24 -12.39 -9.07 -18.21
N ASP A 25 -12.02 -9.77 -19.28
CA ASP A 25 -12.21 -9.35 -20.67
C ASP A 25 -13.53 -9.89 -21.23
N ILE A 26 -14.50 -9.00 -21.45
CA ILE A 26 -15.80 -9.33 -22.05
C ILE A 26 -15.70 -9.14 -23.56
N TRP A 27 -15.81 -10.25 -24.29
CA TRP A 27 -15.55 -10.32 -25.72
C TRP A 27 -16.60 -11.16 -26.46
N ALA A 28 -16.53 -11.16 -27.80
CA ALA A 28 -17.30 -12.07 -28.66
C ALA A 28 -16.53 -12.39 -29.95
N PRO A 29 -16.80 -13.52 -30.63
CA PRO A 29 -16.06 -13.94 -31.83
C PRO A 29 -16.13 -12.95 -33.00
N TRP A 30 -17.25 -12.24 -33.11
CA TRP A 30 -17.52 -11.24 -34.15
C TRP A 30 -16.92 -9.86 -33.83
N CYS A 31 -16.41 -9.65 -32.62
CA CYS A 31 -15.81 -8.39 -32.19
C CYS A 31 -14.40 -8.22 -32.78
N GLY A 32 -14.30 -7.38 -33.82
CA GLY A 32 -13.01 -7.04 -34.45
C GLY A 32 -11.98 -6.46 -33.48
N PRO A 33 -12.29 -5.40 -32.70
CA PRO A 33 -11.33 -4.80 -31.76
C PRO A 33 -10.88 -5.71 -30.62
N CYS A 34 -11.71 -6.70 -30.24
CA CYS A 34 -11.34 -7.69 -29.22
C CYS A 34 -10.12 -8.52 -29.65
N LYS A 35 -9.97 -8.78 -30.97
CA LYS A 35 -8.85 -9.56 -31.52
C LYS A 35 -7.50 -8.86 -31.36
N SER A 36 -7.48 -7.53 -31.30
CA SER A 36 -6.26 -6.77 -31.02
C SER A 36 -6.00 -6.59 -29.52
N LEU A 37 -7.05 -6.51 -28.70
CA LEU A 37 -6.92 -6.27 -27.27
C LEU A 37 -6.44 -7.53 -26.51
N GLY A 38 -7.02 -8.70 -26.81
CA GLY A 38 -6.71 -9.96 -26.13
C GLY A 38 -5.21 -10.26 -26.01
N PRO A 39 -4.43 -10.24 -27.11
CA PRO A 39 -2.99 -10.49 -27.05
C PRO A 39 -2.20 -9.49 -26.19
N ILE A 40 -2.65 -8.24 -26.10
CA ILE A 40 -2.02 -7.22 -25.25
C ILE A 40 -2.27 -7.55 -23.79
N LEU A 41 -3.51 -7.93 -23.44
CA LEU A 41 -3.85 -8.33 -22.07
C LEU A 41 -3.10 -9.60 -21.64
N GLU A 42 -2.97 -10.57 -22.52
CA GLU A 42 -2.21 -11.81 -22.30
C GLU A 42 -0.73 -11.54 -22.05
N LYS A 43 -0.13 -10.66 -22.85
CA LYS A 43 1.24 -10.20 -22.66
C LYS A 43 1.41 -9.54 -21.29
N LEU A 44 0.49 -8.66 -20.90
CA LEU A 44 0.55 -7.96 -19.62
C LEU A 44 0.33 -8.92 -18.43
N GLU A 45 -0.58 -9.90 -18.52
CA GLU A 45 -0.76 -10.93 -17.49
C GLU A 45 0.56 -11.67 -17.23
N THR A 46 1.29 -12.00 -18.30
CA THR A 46 2.59 -12.66 -18.20
C THR A 46 3.67 -11.74 -17.60
N GLU A 47 3.73 -10.50 -18.05
CA GLU A 47 4.73 -9.51 -17.60
C GLU A 47 4.55 -9.13 -16.12
N TYR A 48 3.31 -9.06 -15.65
CA TYR A 48 2.98 -8.76 -14.26
C TYR A 48 3.09 -9.99 -13.34
N ALA A 49 3.54 -11.15 -13.85
CA ALA A 49 4.03 -12.27 -13.05
C ALA A 49 3.14 -12.69 -11.85
N GLY A 50 1.81 -12.71 -12.04
CA GLY A 50 0.86 -13.10 -10.99
C GLY A 50 0.26 -11.95 -10.18
N ALA A 51 0.69 -10.70 -10.41
CA ALA A 51 0.13 -9.54 -9.72
C ALA A 51 -1.36 -9.29 -10.05
N PHE A 52 -1.82 -9.78 -11.20
CA PHE A 52 -3.24 -9.91 -11.50
C PHE A 52 -3.49 -11.15 -12.36
N ARG A 53 -4.75 -11.59 -12.39
CA ARG A 53 -5.21 -12.69 -13.25
C ARG A 53 -6.08 -12.16 -14.37
N LEU A 54 -5.90 -12.69 -15.58
CA LEU A 54 -6.77 -12.44 -16.72
C LEU A 54 -7.84 -13.55 -16.81
N ALA A 55 -9.09 -13.12 -16.85
CA ALA A 55 -10.26 -13.96 -17.08
C ALA A 55 -11.00 -13.46 -18.32
N LYS A 56 -11.71 -14.35 -19.02
CA LYS A 56 -12.44 -14.02 -20.24
C LYS A 56 -13.90 -14.39 -20.10
N LEU A 57 -14.79 -13.59 -20.68
CA LEU A 57 -16.23 -13.85 -20.73
C LEU A 57 -16.72 -13.66 -22.16
N ASN A 58 -17.17 -14.74 -22.80
CA ASN A 58 -17.86 -14.63 -24.08
C ASN A 58 -19.29 -14.12 -23.85
N SER A 59 -19.59 -12.91 -24.35
CA SER A 59 -20.91 -12.29 -24.15
C SER A 59 -22.06 -13.01 -24.86
N ASP A 60 -21.77 -13.77 -25.93
CA ASP A 60 -22.78 -14.55 -26.64
C ASP A 60 -23.19 -15.80 -25.84
N GLU A 61 -22.23 -16.39 -25.11
CA GLU A 61 -22.43 -17.61 -24.33
C GLU A 61 -22.92 -17.33 -22.91
N GLN A 62 -22.49 -16.21 -22.32
CA GLN A 62 -22.85 -15.79 -20.96
C GLN A 62 -23.55 -14.41 -20.98
N PRO A 63 -24.68 -14.25 -21.70
CA PRO A 63 -25.32 -12.95 -21.91
C PRO A 63 -25.86 -12.35 -20.60
N GLU A 64 -26.21 -13.19 -19.62
CA GLU A 64 -26.71 -12.74 -18.32
C GLU A 64 -25.62 -12.00 -17.53
N ILE A 65 -24.43 -12.60 -17.40
CA ILE A 65 -23.29 -12.00 -16.69
C ILE A 65 -22.83 -10.74 -17.42
N ALA A 66 -22.65 -10.82 -18.74
CA ALA A 66 -22.20 -9.70 -19.56
C ALA A 66 -23.20 -8.53 -19.51
N GLY A 67 -24.50 -8.83 -19.56
CA GLY A 67 -25.56 -7.83 -19.48
C GLY A 67 -25.61 -7.11 -18.14
N GLN A 68 -25.47 -7.83 -17.03
CA GLN A 68 -25.45 -7.24 -15.68
C GLN A 68 -24.26 -6.29 -15.49
N LEU A 69 -23.05 -6.72 -15.86
CA LEU A 69 -21.85 -5.87 -15.76
C LEU A 69 -21.95 -4.65 -16.68
N SER A 70 -22.44 -4.83 -17.90
CA SER A 70 -22.66 -3.73 -18.84
C SER A 70 -23.64 -2.69 -18.29
N GLN A 71 -24.74 -3.13 -17.64
CA GLN A 71 -25.70 -2.21 -17.03
C GLN A 71 -25.10 -1.45 -15.85
N MET A 72 -24.36 -2.12 -14.98
CA MET A 72 -23.74 -1.53 -13.79
C MET A 72 -22.73 -0.42 -14.14
N PHE A 73 -21.96 -0.59 -15.21
CA PHE A 73 -21.00 0.41 -15.69
C PHE A 73 -21.57 1.35 -16.78
N GLY A 74 -22.84 1.19 -17.16
CA GLY A 74 -23.46 2.00 -18.22
C GLY A 74 -22.87 1.80 -19.62
N VAL A 75 -22.26 0.64 -19.88
CA VAL A 75 -21.58 0.28 -21.13
C VAL A 75 -22.53 -0.50 -22.05
N ARG A 76 -22.39 -0.33 -23.36
CA ARG A 76 -23.23 -1.00 -24.38
C ARG A 76 -22.45 -1.67 -25.51
N SER A 77 -21.12 -1.67 -25.42
CA SER A 77 -20.24 -2.13 -26.49
C SER A 77 -19.09 -2.96 -25.93
N ILE A 78 -18.69 -3.98 -26.70
CA ILE A 78 -17.48 -4.76 -26.45
C ILE A 78 -16.35 -4.35 -27.43
N PRO A 79 -15.06 -4.53 -27.08
CA PRO A 79 -14.57 -5.14 -25.84
C PRO A 79 -14.83 -4.26 -24.62
N PHE A 80 -15.14 -4.89 -23.50
CA PHE A 80 -15.32 -4.23 -22.23
C PHE A 80 -14.55 -5.01 -21.17
N CYS A 81 -13.61 -4.34 -20.49
CA CYS A 81 -12.82 -4.96 -19.44
C CYS A 81 -13.23 -4.43 -18.07
N VAL A 82 -13.37 -5.33 -17.10
CA VAL A 82 -13.76 -5.00 -15.72
C VAL A 82 -12.71 -5.53 -14.78
N MET A 83 -12.20 -4.68 -13.88
CA MET A 83 -11.35 -5.15 -12.79
C MET A 83 -12.22 -5.60 -11.62
N PHE A 84 -11.94 -6.81 -11.12
CA PHE A 84 -12.45 -7.33 -9.87
C PHE A 84 -11.35 -7.31 -8.81
N SER A 85 -11.68 -6.80 -7.63
CA SER A 85 -10.81 -6.79 -6.46
C SER A 85 -11.68 -6.87 -5.21
N GLN A 86 -11.21 -7.59 -4.19
CA GLN A 86 -11.93 -7.77 -2.92
C GLN A 86 -13.36 -8.31 -3.10
N GLY A 87 -13.54 -9.23 -4.06
CA GLY A 87 -14.83 -9.85 -4.35
C GLY A 87 -15.80 -8.97 -5.13
N GLN A 88 -15.39 -7.78 -5.57
CA GLN A 88 -16.28 -6.80 -6.20
C GLN A 88 -15.67 -6.24 -7.49
N PRO A 89 -16.51 -5.86 -8.47
CA PRO A 89 -16.09 -5.09 -9.64
C PRO A 89 -15.78 -3.64 -9.22
N VAL A 90 -14.55 -3.19 -9.43
CA VAL A 90 -14.05 -1.92 -8.87
C VAL A 90 -13.83 -0.81 -9.90
N ASP A 91 -13.64 -1.14 -11.18
CA ASP A 91 -13.37 -0.17 -12.26
C ASP A 91 -13.46 -0.90 -13.62
N GLY A 92 -13.43 -0.18 -14.73
CA GLY A 92 -13.41 -0.78 -16.06
C GLY A 92 -13.07 0.18 -17.18
N PHE A 93 -12.74 -0.36 -18.34
CA PHE A 93 -12.51 0.42 -19.56
C PHE A 93 -13.17 -0.23 -20.77
N VAL A 94 -13.56 0.59 -21.74
CA VAL A 94 -14.27 0.17 -22.95
C VAL A 94 -13.42 0.40 -24.17
N GLY A 95 -13.43 -0.57 -25.08
CA GLY A 95 -12.74 -0.50 -26.36
C GLY A 95 -11.30 -1.01 -26.31
N ALA A 96 -10.70 -1.15 -27.49
CA ALA A 96 -9.29 -1.51 -27.64
C ALA A 96 -8.44 -0.24 -27.47
N ILE A 97 -8.02 0.03 -26.24
CA ILE A 97 -7.15 1.17 -25.88
C ILE A 97 -5.66 0.81 -26.01
N PRO A 98 -4.75 1.80 -26.15
CA PRO A 98 -3.31 1.54 -26.22
C PRO A 98 -2.75 0.85 -24.97
N GLU A 99 -1.71 0.02 -25.14
CA GLU A 99 -1.04 -0.72 -24.04
C GLU A 99 -0.62 0.21 -22.88
N SER A 100 -0.13 1.42 -23.16
CA SER A 100 0.24 2.40 -22.13
C SER A 100 -0.93 2.78 -21.23
N GLN A 101 -2.12 2.96 -21.78
CA GLN A 101 -3.32 3.27 -21.01
C GLN A 101 -3.81 2.06 -20.21
N ILE A 102 -3.62 0.84 -20.73
CA ILE A 102 -3.91 -0.39 -19.97
C ILE A 102 -2.95 -0.50 -18.78
N ARG A 103 -1.66 -0.20 -18.97
CA ARG A 103 -0.68 -0.15 -17.86
C ARG A 103 -1.04 0.91 -16.83
N GLU A 104 -1.45 2.10 -17.24
CA GLU A 104 -1.95 3.13 -16.33
C GLU A 104 -3.20 2.67 -15.58
N PHE A 105 -4.11 1.94 -16.24
CA PHE A 105 -5.28 1.35 -15.61
C PHE A 105 -4.90 0.28 -14.57
N LEU A 106 -3.97 -0.61 -14.93
CA LEU A 106 -3.45 -1.68 -14.07
C LEU A 106 -2.65 -1.12 -12.90
N ALA A 107 -1.78 -0.13 -13.10
CA ALA A 107 -0.94 0.47 -12.06
C ALA A 107 -1.74 1.08 -10.92
N LYS A 108 -2.97 1.49 -11.20
CA LYS A 108 -3.89 1.92 -10.16
C LYS A 108 -4.33 0.69 -9.30
N HIS A 109 -4.57 -0.50 -9.90
CA HIS A 109 -5.28 -1.69 -9.31
C HIS A 109 -4.40 -2.78 -8.75
N VAL A 110 -3.27 -2.91 -9.39
CA VAL A 110 -2.38 -4.04 -9.26
C VAL A 110 -1.16 -3.47 -8.57
N THR A 111 -0.91 -3.91 -7.34
CA THR A 111 0.40 -3.73 -6.71
C THR A 111 1.41 -4.39 -7.66
N GLY A 112 2.42 -3.65 -8.09
CA GLY A 112 3.36 -4.18 -9.07
C GLY A 112 4.04 -5.44 -8.54
N PRO A 113 4.60 -6.30 -9.41
CA PRO A 113 5.35 -7.49 -8.98
C PRO A 113 6.42 -7.19 -7.91
N ALA A 114 6.99 -5.99 -7.96
CA ALA A 114 7.97 -5.52 -6.99
C ALA A 114 7.40 -5.27 -5.59
N GLU A 115 6.14 -4.85 -5.45
CA GLU A 115 5.52 -4.51 -4.16
C GLU A 115 5.02 -5.78 -3.45
N GLN A 116 4.52 -6.75 -4.22
CA GLN A 116 4.26 -8.11 -3.71
C GLN A 116 5.56 -8.84 -3.36
N ALA A 117 6.58 -8.79 -4.23
CA ALA A 117 7.89 -9.36 -3.93
C ALA A 117 8.56 -8.68 -2.73
N ALA A 118 8.17 -7.46 -2.38
CA ALA A 118 8.70 -6.75 -1.23
C ALA A 118 7.96 -7.03 0.07
N GLU A 119 6.63 -7.14 0.06
CA GLU A 119 5.89 -7.64 1.21
C GLU A 119 6.29 -9.09 1.48
N GLU A 120 6.40 -9.91 0.44
CA GLU A 120 6.97 -11.26 0.52
C GLU A 120 8.43 -11.25 0.96
N ALA A 121 9.28 -10.34 0.47
CA ALA A 121 10.68 -10.27 0.92
C ALA A 121 10.81 -9.78 2.37
N VAL A 122 9.93 -8.89 2.85
CA VAL A 122 9.94 -8.44 4.24
C VAL A 122 9.45 -9.57 5.14
N GLU A 123 8.35 -10.24 4.79
CA GLU A 123 7.85 -11.40 5.53
C GLU A 123 8.82 -12.59 5.46
N GLU A 124 9.45 -12.82 4.31
CA GLU A 124 10.48 -13.84 4.10
C GLU A 124 11.74 -13.50 4.90
N VAL A 125 12.16 -12.23 4.96
CA VAL A 125 13.27 -11.79 5.81
C VAL A 125 12.92 -11.95 7.28
N GLU A 126 11.74 -11.53 7.72
CA GLU A 126 11.31 -11.69 9.11
C GLU A 126 11.24 -13.16 9.51
N ALA A 127 10.74 -14.03 8.61
CA ALA A 127 10.73 -15.48 8.79
C ALA A 127 12.14 -16.10 8.76
N GLN A 128 13.00 -15.68 7.82
CA GLN A 128 14.37 -16.16 7.68
C GLN A 128 15.23 -15.72 8.86
N VAL A 129 15.08 -14.49 9.36
CA VAL A 129 15.72 -14.00 10.58
C VAL A 129 15.25 -14.81 11.79
N ALA A 130 13.96 -15.14 11.86
CA ALA A 130 13.41 -16.00 12.91
C ALA A 130 13.91 -17.46 12.82
N GLU A 131 14.24 -17.92 11.61
CA GLU A 131 14.81 -19.25 11.32
C GLU A 131 16.36 -19.28 11.31
N GLY A 132 17.03 -18.14 11.51
CA GLY A 132 18.48 -18.03 11.60
C GLY A 132 19.25 -17.87 10.28
N ALA A 133 18.56 -17.52 9.18
CA ALA A 133 19.17 -17.10 7.93
C ALA A 133 19.72 -15.66 7.99
N ASP A 134 20.73 -15.37 7.16
CA ASP A 134 21.53 -14.14 7.22
C ASP A 134 20.73 -12.93 6.69
N PRO A 135 20.42 -11.93 7.54
CA PRO A 135 19.71 -10.71 7.11
C PRO A 135 20.46 -9.92 6.03
N GLN A 136 21.76 -10.15 5.89
CA GLN A 136 22.58 -9.49 4.87
C GLN A 136 22.23 -9.93 3.45
N ASP A 137 21.84 -11.19 3.23
CA ASP A 137 21.49 -11.70 1.89
C ASP A 137 20.32 -10.92 1.27
N ALA A 138 19.33 -10.56 2.09
CA ALA A 138 18.18 -9.79 1.62
C ALA A 138 18.53 -8.34 1.31
N VAL A 139 19.40 -7.74 2.13
CA VAL A 139 19.94 -6.40 1.88
C VAL A 139 20.70 -6.38 0.55
N ASP A 140 21.50 -7.41 0.27
CA ASP A 140 22.28 -7.51 -0.97
C ASP A 140 21.38 -7.72 -2.20
N LYS A 141 20.33 -8.56 -2.09
CA LYS A 141 19.33 -8.73 -3.16
C LYS A 141 18.61 -7.42 -3.50
N LEU A 142 18.15 -6.69 -2.48
CA LEU A 142 17.45 -5.42 -2.67
C LEU A 142 18.39 -4.33 -3.20
N ALA A 143 19.65 -4.30 -2.76
CA ALA A 143 20.66 -3.41 -3.32
C ALA A 143 20.90 -3.69 -4.82
N ALA A 144 21.00 -4.96 -5.21
CA ALA A 144 21.13 -5.35 -6.62
C ALA A 144 19.90 -4.97 -7.45
N ALA A 145 18.68 -5.07 -6.88
CA ALA A 145 17.45 -4.65 -7.54
C ALA A 145 17.43 -3.13 -7.80
N VAL A 146 17.86 -2.34 -6.83
CA VAL A 146 18.02 -0.89 -6.96
C VAL A 146 19.09 -0.53 -8.00
N GLU A 147 20.19 -1.27 -8.07
CA GLU A 147 21.23 -1.05 -9.08
C GLU A 147 20.74 -1.39 -10.50
N ALA A 148 19.96 -2.47 -10.64
CA ALA A 148 19.40 -2.90 -11.92
C ALA A 148 18.35 -1.91 -12.46
N ASP A 149 17.53 -1.32 -11.58
CA ASP A 149 16.59 -0.25 -11.95
C ASP A 149 16.58 0.88 -10.90
N PRO A 150 17.47 1.88 -11.05
CA PRO A 150 17.53 3.02 -10.14
C PRO A 150 16.28 3.91 -10.20
N SER A 151 15.42 3.74 -11.21
CA SER A 151 14.16 4.50 -11.33
C SER A 151 13.01 3.87 -10.55
N SER A 152 13.11 2.58 -10.19
CA SER A 152 12.07 1.85 -9.46
C SER A 152 11.89 2.39 -8.04
N ASP A 153 10.78 3.10 -7.81
CA ASP A 153 10.43 3.58 -6.46
C ASP A 153 10.20 2.45 -5.47
N VAL A 154 9.70 1.32 -5.95
CA VAL A 154 9.41 0.15 -5.14
C VAL A 154 10.72 -0.42 -4.59
N ALA A 155 11.68 -0.75 -5.47
CA ALA A 155 12.98 -1.28 -5.05
C ALA A 155 13.68 -0.38 -4.03
N TRP A 156 13.64 0.93 -4.22
CA TRP A 156 14.20 1.90 -3.27
C TRP A 156 13.48 1.91 -1.93
N LEU A 157 12.15 1.99 -1.92
CA LEU A 157 11.37 2.03 -0.68
C LEU A 157 11.59 0.75 0.13
N ASP A 158 11.65 -0.40 -0.51
CA ASP A 158 11.77 -1.69 0.20
C ASP A 158 13.18 -1.92 0.71
N TYR A 159 14.20 -1.55 -0.07
CA TYR A 159 15.58 -1.51 0.40
C TYR A 159 15.73 -0.66 1.67
N LEU A 160 15.14 0.55 1.65
CA LEU A 160 15.20 1.46 2.79
C LEU A 160 14.44 0.94 4.01
N LYS A 161 13.24 0.36 3.82
CA LYS A 161 12.45 -0.24 4.91
C LYS A 161 13.21 -1.38 5.57
N VAL A 162 13.81 -2.29 4.78
CA VAL A 162 14.58 -3.42 5.33
C VAL A 162 15.80 -2.93 6.11
N LEU A 163 16.57 -1.98 5.56
CA LEU A 163 17.70 -1.40 6.28
C LEU A 163 17.30 -0.78 7.63
N LEU A 164 16.19 -0.02 7.65
CA LEU A 164 15.68 0.62 8.87
C LEU A 164 15.04 -0.38 9.85
N GLY A 165 14.42 -1.44 9.34
CA GLY A 165 13.90 -2.55 10.14
C GLY A 165 15.02 -3.30 10.85
N LEU A 166 16.08 -3.64 10.13
CA LEU A 166 17.27 -4.30 10.70
C LEU A 166 18.08 -3.37 11.60
N ALA A 167 18.03 -2.05 11.40
CA ALA A 167 18.71 -1.08 12.27
C ALA A 167 18.22 -1.12 13.73
N ARG A 168 17.07 -1.76 14.00
CA ARG A 168 16.56 -2.01 15.36
C ARG A 168 17.48 -2.90 16.19
N THR A 169 18.10 -3.89 15.55
CA THR A 169 19.02 -4.85 16.18
C THR A 169 20.47 -4.60 15.77
N GLU A 170 20.70 -3.95 14.63
CA GLU A 170 22.01 -3.65 14.08
C GLU A 170 22.21 -2.13 13.85
N PRO A 171 22.56 -1.35 14.89
CA PRO A 171 22.64 0.11 14.82
C PRO A 171 23.57 0.65 13.72
N ALA A 172 24.56 -0.13 13.27
CA ALA A 172 25.44 0.22 12.15
C ALA A 172 24.69 0.43 10.83
N ARG A 173 23.52 -0.22 10.64
CA ARG A 173 22.70 -0.08 9.44
C ARG A 173 22.06 1.29 9.28
N VAL A 174 21.99 2.10 10.34
CA VAL A 174 21.51 3.50 10.24
C VAL A 174 22.38 4.32 9.27
N ALA A 175 23.70 4.13 9.31
CA ALA A 175 24.60 4.82 8.39
C ALA A 175 24.40 4.37 6.93
N GLN A 176 24.13 3.08 6.73
CA GLN A 176 23.82 2.51 5.41
C GLN A 176 22.49 3.06 4.87
N ALA A 177 21.44 3.08 5.70
CA ALA A 177 20.13 3.65 5.36
C ALA A 177 20.24 5.14 5.01
N ARG A 178 21.05 5.90 5.75
CA ARG A 178 21.32 7.32 5.44
C ARG A 178 21.99 7.50 4.09
N ALA A 179 23.01 6.69 3.78
CA ALA A 179 23.70 6.76 2.50
C ALA A 179 22.77 6.41 1.33
N ALA A 180 21.97 5.35 1.47
CA ALA A 180 20.97 4.94 0.48
C ALA A 180 19.92 6.03 0.27
N PHE A 181 19.33 6.56 1.35
CA PHE A 181 18.30 7.60 1.27
C PHE A 181 18.83 8.88 0.59
N GLY A 182 20.10 9.22 0.78
CA GLY A 182 20.73 10.36 0.11
C GLY A 182 20.60 10.35 -1.42
N GLN A 183 20.52 9.17 -2.03
CA GLN A 183 20.36 9.02 -3.49
C GLN A 183 18.94 9.34 -3.98
N VAL A 184 17.95 9.23 -3.09
CA VAL A 184 16.52 9.42 -3.38
C VAL A 184 15.86 10.52 -2.56
N ALA A 185 16.63 11.28 -1.78
CA ALA A 185 16.12 12.30 -0.86
C ALA A 185 15.21 13.34 -1.53
N ALA A 186 15.49 13.70 -2.79
CA ALA A 186 14.65 14.63 -3.55
C ALA A 186 13.21 14.11 -3.79
N ARG A 187 13.02 12.78 -3.83
CA ARG A 187 11.69 12.16 -4.03
C ARG A 187 10.75 12.42 -2.86
N ALA A 188 11.27 12.64 -1.65
CA ALA A 188 10.49 12.97 -0.46
C ALA A 188 9.72 14.30 -0.54
N LEU A 189 10.09 15.18 -1.49
CA LEU A 189 9.35 16.43 -1.73
C LEU A 189 7.99 16.20 -2.41
N ALA A 190 7.85 15.09 -3.15
CA ALA A 190 6.67 14.80 -3.97
C ALA A 190 5.93 13.53 -3.53
N ASP A 191 6.60 12.61 -2.85
CA ASP A 191 6.05 11.31 -2.44
C ASP A 191 6.07 11.16 -0.91
N SER A 192 4.88 10.96 -0.33
CA SER A 192 4.67 10.81 1.11
C SER A 192 5.39 9.59 1.70
N ARG A 193 5.59 8.54 0.91
CA ARG A 193 6.25 7.30 1.35
C ARG A 193 7.72 7.57 1.64
N TYR A 194 8.41 8.31 0.76
CA TYR A 194 9.79 8.73 0.99
C TYR A 194 9.90 9.75 2.13
N ALA A 195 8.92 10.66 2.27
CA ALA A 195 8.87 11.55 3.43
C ALA A 195 8.74 10.74 4.74
N ALA A 196 7.93 9.67 4.75
CA ALA A 196 7.79 8.80 5.90
C ALA A 196 9.08 8.05 6.25
N ILE A 197 9.79 7.52 5.24
CA ILE A 197 11.12 6.93 5.39
C ILE A 197 12.13 7.94 5.94
N GLU A 198 12.10 9.19 5.49
CA GLU A 198 12.98 10.24 6.04
C GLU A 198 12.74 10.45 7.54
N HIS A 199 11.49 10.44 7.97
CA HIS A 199 11.13 10.58 9.39
C HIS A 199 11.55 9.35 10.22
N TRP A 200 11.44 8.14 9.67
CA TRP A 200 11.95 6.93 10.31
C TRP A 200 13.49 6.98 10.42
N LEU A 201 14.19 7.36 9.36
CA LEU A 201 15.65 7.55 9.38
C LEU A 201 16.09 8.59 10.43
N LYS A 202 15.40 9.74 10.52
CA LYS A 202 15.68 10.76 11.55
C LYS A 202 15.47 10.21 12.97
N ALA A 203 14.45 9.38 13.18
CA ALA A 203 14.23 8.71 14.46
C ALA A 203 15.35 7.69 14.75
N ALA A 204 15.80 6.95 13.73
CA ALA A 204 16.92 6.02 13.83
C ALA A 204 18.20 6.69 14.30
N GLU A 205 18.57 7.79 13.66
CA GLU A 205 19.75 8.55 14.04
C GLU A 205 19.65 9.18 15.42
N ALA A 206 18.49 9.75 15.76
CA ALA A 206 18.25 10.30 17.09
C ALA A 206 18.38 9.23 18.17
N SER A 207 17.90 8.01 17.89
CA SER A 207 17.95 6.88 18.83
C SER A 207 19.38 6.43 19.19
N LEU A 208 20.36 6.65 18.30
CA LEU A 208 21.76 6.30 18.56
C LEU A 208 22.38 7.10 19.70
N GLN A 209 21.84 8.29 19.97
CA GLN A 209 22.32 9.21 21.01
C GLN A 209 21.24 9.54 22.04
N ALA A 210 20.12 8.80 22.02
CA ALA A 210 19.00 9.09 22.89
C ALA A 210 19.32 8.79 24.35
N ARG A 211 18.75 9.60 25.23
CA ARG A 211 18.76 9.36 26.67
C ARG A 211 18.02 8.06 26.99
N PRO A 212 18.40 7.36 28.07
CA PRO A 212 17.63 6.22 28.56
C PRO A 212 16.16 6.60 28.78
N LEU A 213 15.26 5.67 28.45
CA LEU A 213 13.80 5.91 28.53
C LEU A 213 13.36 6.40 29.92
N ALA A 214 13.94 5.85 30.99
CA ALA A 214 13.66 6.24 32.36
C ALA A 214 14.00 7.72 32.66
N GLU A 215 15.08 8.24 32.06
CA GLU A 215 15.46 9.65 32.22
C GLU A 215 14.50 10.57 31.48
N LEU A 216 14.08 10.17 30.28
CA LEU A 216 13.07 10.90 29.50
C LEU A 216 11.74 10.97 30.26
N GLU A 217 11.30 9.85 30.84
CA GLU A 217 10.08 9.78 31.65
C GLU A 217 10.17 10.66 32.91
N ALA A 218 11.30 10.65 33.61
CA ALA A 218 11.53 11.51 34.77
C ALA A 218 11.51 13.01 34.38
N ALA A 219 12.11 13.38 33.24
CA ALA A 219 12.08 14.74 32.73
C ALA A 219 10.65 15.20 32.40
N ILE A 220 9.88 14.35 31.71
CA ILE A 220 8.48 14.61 31.35
C ILE A 220 7.58 14.70 32.59
N ALA A 221 7.83 13.86 33.61
CA ALA A 221 7.09 13.90 34.87
C ALA A 221 7.32 15.22 35.63
N THR A 222 8.56 15.73 35.58
CA THR A 222 8.94 17.01 36.21
C THR A 222 8.38 18.21 35.44
N ASN A 223 8.41 18.15 34.11
CA ASN A 223 7.87 19.20 33.24
C ASN A 223 7.05 18.57 32.11
N ARG A 224 5.71 18.60 32.24
CA ARG A 224 4.80 18.03 31.23
C ARG A 224 4.90 18.70 29.86
N ARG A 225 5.46 19.91 29.78
CA ARG A 225 5.72 20.68 28.54
C ARG A 225 7.17 20.53 28.06
N ASP A 226 7.95 19.60 28.59
CA ASP A 226 9.23 19.22 28.00
C ASP A 226 8.97 18.41 26.71
N PHE A 227 8.60 19.14 25.66
CA PHE A 227 8.29 18.55 24.35
C PHE A 227 9.53 17.96 23.69
N ALA A 228 10.72 18.45 24.02
CA ALA A 228 11.97 17.88 23.52
C ALA A 228 12.18 16.45 24.06
N ALA A 229 12.09 16.26 25.38
CA ALA A 229 12.15 14.93 25.97
C ALA A 229 11.02 14.01 25.49
N ARG A 230 9.81 14.56 25.32
CA ARG A 230 8.68 13.79 24.81
C ARG A 230 8.85 13.35 23.35
N PHE A 231 9.36 14.24 22.50
CA PHE A 231 9.63 13.92 21.10
C PHE A 231 10.76 12.90 20.96
N GLU A 232 11.83 13.03 21.75
CA GLU A 232 12.91 12.06 21.82
C GLU A 232 12.40 10.68 22.25
N LYS A 233 11.55 10.62 23.28
CA LYS A 233 10.86 9.38 23.68
C LYS A 233 10.05 8.80 22.52
N ALA A 234 9.27 9.61 21.81
CA ALA A 234 8.51 9.15 20.66
C ALA A 234 9.40 8.58 19.55
N GLN A 235 10.57 9.18 19.29
CA GLN A 235 11.54 8.67 18.31
C GLN A 235 12.14 7.32 18.75
N CYS A 236 12.45 7.14 20.03
CA CYS A 236 12.89 5.85 20.58
C CYS A 236 11.81 4.77 20.42
N LEU A 237 10.55 5.09 20.76
CA LEU A 237 9.41 4.16 20.61
C LEU A 237 9.19 3.80 19.14
N PHE A 238 9.27 4.78 18.23
CA PHE A 238 9.16 4.56 16.80
C PHE A 238 10.26 3.60 16.30
N MET A 239 11.51 3.81 16.73
CA MET A 239 12.60 2.90 16.40
C MET A 239 12.42 1.51 16.98
N ALA A 240 11.87 1.39 18.18
CA ALA A 240 11.55 0.09 18.77
C ALA A 240 10.36 -0.62 18.09
N GLY A 241 9.71 -0.02 17.09
CA GLY A 241 8.50 -0.56 16.45
C GLY A 241 7.22 -0.39 17.26
N GLN A 242 7.27 0.36 18.38
CA GLN A 242 6.13 0.67 19.24
C GLN A 242 5.37 1.88 18.70
N LEU A 243 4.76 1.69 17.52
CA LEU A 243 4.22 2.78 16.70
C LEU A 243 3.06 3.53 17.37
N THR A 244 2.19 2.81 18.07
CA THR A 244 1.03 3.38 18.76
C THR A 244 1.44 4.25 19.94
N GLU A 245 2.38 3.79 20.75
CA GLU A 245 2.93 4.48 21.91
C GLU A 245 3.71 5.72 21.46
N ALA A 246 4.48 5.62 20.37
CA ALA A 246 5.12 6.77 19.75
C ALA A 246 4.08 7.83 19.36
N MET A 247 3.01 7.44 18.69
CA MET A 247 1.93 8.34 18.28
C MET A 247 1.20 8.99 19.47
N ASP A 248 0.97 8.28 20.56
CA ASP A 248 0.36 8.85 21.78
C ASP A 248 1.27 9.93 22.40
N GLU A 249 2.59 9.73 22.45
CA GLU A 249 3.52 10.76 22.93
C GLU A 249 3.54 12.00 22.01
N LEU A 250 3.43 11.80 20.69
CA LEU A 250 3.35 12.90 19.72
C LEU A 250 2.03 13.69 19.87
N LEU A 251 0.90 13.02 20.12
CA LEU A 251 -0.38 13.68 20.38
C LEU A 251 -0.34 14.57 21.61
N GLU A 252 0.34 14.15 22.68
CA GLU A 252 0.51 14.98 23.88
C GLU A 252 1.24 16.30 23.58
N ILE A 253 2.17 16.31 22.62
CA ILE A 253 2.78 17.55 22.12
C ILE A 253 1.74 18.36 21.35
N LEU A 254 1.08 17.76 20.36
CA LEU A 254 0.13 18.44 19.47
C LEU A 254 -1.07 19.05 20.20
N MET A 255 -1.53 18.42 21.28
CA MET A 255 -2.60 18.93 22.13
C MET A 255 -2.22 20.21 22.89
N ARG A 256 -0.92 20.49 23.07
CA ARG A 256 -0.43 21.63 23.86
C ARG A 256 0.29 22.67 23.02
N ASP A 257 0.91 22.26 21.92
CA ASP A 257 1.60 23.12 20.97
C ASP A 257 1.72 22.43 19.59
N LYS A 258 0.82 22.81 18.67
CA LYS A 258 0.76 22.27 17.31
C LYS A 258 1.93 22.73 16.42
N ALA A 259 2.53 23.87 16.76
CA ALA A 259 3.57 24.51 15.94
C ALA A 259 4.99 24.19 16.43
N TRP A 260 5.10 23.56 17.61
CA TRP A 260 6.39 23.21 18.22
C TRP A 260 7.33 22.54 17.22
N ASN A 261 8.58 23.06 17.20
CA ASN A 261 9.68 22.56 16.37
C ASN A 261 9.29 22.36 14.90
N GLU A 262 8.74 23.40 14.26
CA GLU A 262 8.34 23.37 12.84
C GLU A 262 7.37 22.24 12.49
N GLN A 263 6.46 21.93 13.42
CA GLN A 263 5.50 20.84 13.34
C GLN A 263 6.15 19.44 13.28
N ALA A 264 7.37 19.27 13.82
CA ALA A 264 8.06 17.98 13.83
C ALA A 264 7.18 16.86 14.40
N ALA A 265 6.44 17.13 15.47
CA ALA A 265 5.55 16.14 16.07
C ALA A 265 4.45 15.66 15.11
N ARG A 266 3.82 16.58 14.37
CA ARG A 266 2.77 16.27 13.39
C ARG A 266 3.35 15.51 12.20
N LYS A 267 4.48 15.97 11.67
CA LYS A 267 5.11 15.34 10.50
C LYS A 267 5.54 13.91 10.81
N THR A 268 6.15 13.66 11.97
CA THR A 268 6.47 12.30 12.42
C THR A 268 5.23 11.46 12.67
N TYR A 269 4.16 12.03 13.23
CA TYR A 269 2.90 11.31 13.42
C TYR A 269 2.30 10.86 12.08
N VAL A 270 2.26 11.74 11.08
CA VAL A 270 1.78 11.42 9.73
C VAL A 270 2.68 10.39 9.05
N ALA A 271 4.00 10.48 9.24
CA ALA A 271 4.93 9.46 8.75
C ALA A 271 4.65 8.07 9.34
N ILE A 272 4.37 7.98 10.64
CA ILE A 272 4.00 6.70 11.27
C ILE A 272 2.68 6.18 10.68
N LEU A 273 1.67 7.04 10.50
CA LEU A 273 0.43 6.64 9.84
C LEU A 273 0.65 6.14 8.41
N GLU A 274 1.53 6.79 7.65
CA GLU A 274 1.87 6.35 6.29
C GLU A 274 2.52 4.97 6.30
N LEU A 275 3.48 4.72 7.20
CA LEU A 275 4.15 3.42 7.32
C LEU A 275 3.23 2.31 7.83
N MET A 276 2.25 2.65 8.66
CA MET A 276 1.21 1.72 9.11
C MET A 276 0.12 1.51 8.06
N THR A 277 0.00 2.42 7.09
CA THR A 277 -0.99 2.30 6.02
C THR A 277 -0.49 1.19 5.11
N LYS A 278 -1.14 0.03 5.20
CA LYS A 278 -1.03 -0.99 4.16
C LYS A 278 -1.39 -0.33 2.82
N PRO A 279 -0.70 -0.69 1.72
CA PRO A 279 -1.04 -0.20 0.39
C PRO A 279 -2.55 -0.28 0.20
N ALA A 280 -3.16 0.85 -0.18
CA ALA A 280 -4.61 0.91 -0.29
C ALA A 280 -5.07 -0.12 -1.34
N PRO A 281 -6.04 -1.00 -1.05
CA PRO A 281 -6.74 -1.69 -2.12
C PRO A 281 -7.39 -0.62 -3.01
N LYS A 282 -7.29 -0.79 -4.33
CA LYS A 282 -7.71 0.23 -5.31
C LYS A 282 -9.16 0.71 -5.10
N PRO A 283 -9.51 2.00 -5.31
CA PRO A 283 -10.83 2.53 -5.00
C PRO A 283 -11.97 1.73 -5.63
N ALA A 284 -12.98 1.45 -4.81
CA ALA A 284 -14.31 1.07 -5.25
C ALA A 284 -14.94 2.24 -6.04
N ALA A 285 -15.49 1.95 -7.21
CA ALA A 285 -16.32 2.88 -7.98
C ALA A 285 -17.53 3.37 -7.16
N GLU A 286 -17.81 4.67 -7.24
CA GLU A 286 -19.02 5.29 -6.66
C GLU A 286 -20.29 4.72 -7.34
N GLU A 287 -21.25 4.25 -6.54
CA GLU A 287 -22.53 3.73 -7.03
C GLU A 287 -23.44 4.84 -7.60
N PRO A 288 -24.05 4.66 -8.79
CA PRO A 288 -25.33 5.27 -9.12
C PRO A 288 -26.46 4.47 -8.46
N GLY A 289 -27.40 5.19 -7.83
CA GLY A 289 -28.40 4.64 -6.92
C GLY A 289 -29.32 3.53 -7.44
N LYS A 290 -29.48 2.54 -6.55
CA LYS A 290 -30.46 1.44 -6.39
C LYS A 290 -31.67 1.33 -7.34
N GLY A 291 -31.74 0.14 -7.94
CA GLY A 291 -32.96 -0.67 -8.10
C GLY A 291 -32.91 -1.93 -7.22
N LYS A 292 -33.34 -1.79 -5.96
CA LYS A 292 -33.70 -2.80 -4.92
C LYS A 292 -33.38 -4.30 -5.13
N LEU A 293 -32.43 -4.79 -4.34
CA LEU A 293 -32.63 -5.94 -3.45
C LEU A 293 -32.49 -5.43 -2.00
N GLU A 294 -33.43 -5.73 -1.10
CA GLU A 294 -33.30 -5.42 0.33
C GLU A 294 -33.06 -6.69 1.14
N LEU A 295 -32.11 -6.65 2.08
CA LEU A 295 -32.36 -6.81 3.52
C LEU A 295 -31.11 -6.42 4.32
N THR A 296 -31.27 -5.36 5.11
CA THR A 296 -30.55 -4.99 6.35
C THR A 296 -29.13 -5.55 6.58
N GLY A 297 -28.14 -4.68 6.42
CA GLY A 297 -26.80 -4.83 6.97
C GLY A 297 -25.99 -3.59 6.61
N LYS A 298 -25.47 -2.87 7.61
CA LYS A 298 -24.58 -1.72 7.40
C LYS A 298 -23.50 -2.10 6.39
N ALA A 299 -23.23 -1.21 5.44
CA ALA A 299 -22.09 -1.34 4.53
C ALA A 299 -20.85 -1.74 5.35
N ALA A 300 -20.37 -2.96 5.15
CA ALA A 300 -19.11 -3.38 5.72
C ALA A 300 -18.03 -2.67 4.91
N VAL A 301 -17.66 -1.48 5.40
CA VAL A 301 -16.35 -0.88 5.12
C VAL A 301 -15.34 -2.02 5.24
N ALA A 302 -14.58 -2.30 4.18
CA ALA A 302 -13.43 -3.21 4.27
C ALA A 302 -12.70 -2.83 5.55
N PRO A 303 -12.49 -3.76 6.51
CA PRO A 303 -12.14 -3.40 7.86
C PRO A 303 -10.89 -2.53 7.79
N SER A 304 -11.10 -1.22 7.93
CA SER A 304 -10.02 -0.30 8.12
C SER A 304 -9.33 -0.77 9.38
N ASP A 305 -8.00 -0.77 9.37
CA ASP A 305 -7.28 -1.12 10.59
C ASP A 305 -7.85 -0.24 11.71
N PRO A 306 -8.57 -0.83 12.69
CA PRO A 306 -9.35 -0.05 13.65
C PRO A 306 -8.43 0.79 14.52
N VAL A 307 -7.17 0.36 14.66
CA VAL A 307 -6.11 1.13 15.31
C VAL A 307 -5.76 2.34 14.44
N LEU A 308 -5.40 2.14 13.17
CA LEU A 308 -5.04 3.22 12.24
C LEU A 308 -6.15 4.29 12.14
N ASP A 309 -7.40 3.88 12.02
CA ASP A 309 -8.55 4.77 11.97
C ASP A 309 -8.81 5.53 13.27
N SER A 310 -8.54 4.89 14.41
CA SER A 310 -8.57 5.55 15.71
C SER A 310 -7.53 6.69 15.76
N TYR A 311 -6.30 6.42 15.34
CA TYR A 311 -5.22 7.43 15.35
C TYR A 311 -5.44 8.52 14.30
N ARG A 312 -5.97 8.23 13.11
CA ARG A 312 -6.39 9.27 12.14
C ARG A 312 -7.44 10.21 12.73
N ARG A 313 -8.44 9.68 13.45
CA ARG A 313 -9.46 10.48 14.14
C ARG A 313 -8.88 11.32 15.28
N LYS A 314 -8.01 10.75 16.12
CA LYS A 314 -7.31 11.48 17.20
C LYS A 314 -6.57 12.71 16.63
N LEU A 315 -5.82 12.54 15.54
CA LEU A 315 -5.11 13.64 14.90
C LEU A 315 -6.05 14.74 14.38
N SER A 316 -7.15 14.35 13.72
CA SER A 316 -8.15 15.29 13.22
C SER A 316 -8.81 16.10 14.35
N MET A 317 -9.15 15.45 15.47
CA MET A 317 -9.71 16.13 16.65
C MET A 317 -8.74 17.14 17.25
N VAL A 318 -7.47 16.77 17.40
CA VAL A 318 -6.44 17.68 17.92
C VAL A 318 -6.22 18.85 16.97
N TRP A 319 -6.29 18.64 15.66
CA TRP A 319 -6.07 19.72 14.70
C TRP A 319 -7.24 20.72 14.64
N ASN A 320 -8.47 20.23 14.71
CA ASN A 320 -9.70 21.03 14.60
C ASN A 320 -10.16 21.70 15.91
N SER A 321 -9.51 21.42 17.05
CA SER A 321 -9.74 22.07 18.35
C SER A 321 -8.91 23.33 18.54
#